data_AF-A0A1M5KC72-F1
#
_entry.id   AF-A0A1M5KC72-F1
#
_cell.length_a   1.000
_cell.length_b   1.000
_cell.length_c   1.000
_cell.angle_alpha   90.00
_cell.angle_beta   90.00
_cell.angle_gamma   90.00
#
_symmetry.space_group_name_H-M   'P 1'
#
loop_
_entity.id
_entity.type
_entity.pdbx_description
1 polymer ?
#
loop_
_entity_poly.entity_id
_entity_poly.type
_entity_poly.pdbx_seq_one_letter_code
_entity_poly.pdbx_strand_id
1 'polypeptide(L)'
;MDKTLTVTEDDIKRYYELNNQKKDIQQEMNYLKKKFHQLLDESFGKEQKGEIQRGNYKLQRQIRSSVKYDDENTVKKLDELNLNDFVVEIRQPDTEKLESAIKLGLVEDKDFTDCKKTKITQTIVVKETFSR
;
A
#
# COMPACT_ATOMS: atom_id res chain seq x y z
N MET A 1 5.58 -17.59 37.01
CA MET A 1 6.88 -16.92 36.83
C MET A 1 6.76 -16.03 35.62
N ASP A 2 6.57 -14.74 35.88
CA ASP A 2 6.49 -13.67 34.89
C ASP A 2 7.85 -13.56 34.20
N LYS A 3 7.91 -13.91 32.91
CA LYS A 3 9.14 -13.83 32.13
C LYS A 3 9.29 -12.36 31.73
N THR A 4 10.03 -11.59 32.52
CA THR A 4 10.30 -10.17 32.24
C THR A 4 10.87 -10.05 30.83
N LEU A 5 10.09 -9.45 29.92
CA LEU A 5 10.50 -9.19 28.54
C LEU A 5 11.51 -8.03 28.54
N THR A 6 12.79 -8.34 28.73
CA THR A 6 13.88 -7.37 28.63
C THR A 6 14.41 -7.34 27.21
N VAL A 7 14.43 -6.17 26.58
CA VAL A 7 15.10 -5.95 25.29
C VAL A 7 16.56 -5.61 25.56
N THR A 8 17.48 -6.38 25.00
CA THR A 8 18.93 -6.15 25.13
C THR A 8 19.47 -5.32 23.97
N GLU A 9 20.67 -4.75 24.14
CA GLU A 9 21.37 -4.07 23.03
C GLU A 9 21.60 -5.01 21.85
N ASP A 10 21.92 -6.28 22.12
CA ASP A 10 22.11 -7.30 21.09
C ASP A 10 20.81 -7.54 20.28
N ASP A 11 19.65 -7.57 20.95
CA ASP A 11 18.35 -7.68 20.27
C ASP A 11 18.11 -6.51 19.30
N ILE A 12 18.41 -5.28 19.73
CA ILE A 12 18.24 -4.07 18.91
C ILE A 12 19.22 -4.06 17.75
N LYS A 13 20.49 -4.38 18.01
CA LYS A 13 21.54 -4.47 16.99
C LYS A 13 21.22 -5.53 15.96
N ARG A 14 20.84 -6.73 16.39
CA ARG A 14 20.45 -7.82 15.50
C ARG A 14 19.26 -7.44 14.63
N TYR A 15 18.25 -6.78 15.21
CA TYR A 15 17.12 -6.27 14.44
C TYR A 15 17.55 -5.23 13.39
N TYR A 16 18.46 -4.32 13.75
CA TYR A 16 19.00 -3.33 12.82
C TYR A 16 19.73 -3.97 11.63
N GLU A 17 20.61 -4.94 11.91
CA GLU A 17 21.34 -5.68 10.88
C GLU A 17 20.40 -6.46 9.97
N LEU A 18 19.42 -7.17 10.53
CA LEU A 18 18.40 -7.90 9.76
C LEU A 18 17.57 -6.96 8.89
N ASN A 19 17.24 -5.76 9.37
CA ASN A 19 16.51 -4.78 8.58
C ASN A 19 17.33 -4.27 7.40
N ASN A 20 18.64 -4.12 7.56
CA ASN A 20 19.54 -3.74 6.47
C ASN A 20 19.73 -4.90 5.47
N GLN A 21 19.95 -6.13 5.94
CA GLN A 21 20.00 -7.32 5.09
C GLN A 21 18.71 -7.51 4.31
N LYS A 22 17.55 -7.29 4.94
CA LYS A 22 16.25 -7.34 4.27
C LYS A 22 16.17 -6.35 3.12
N LYS A 23 16.71 -5.12 3.28
CA LYS A 23 16.73 -4.13 2.19
C LYS A 23 17.61 -4.62 1.03
N ASP A 24 18.78 -5.16 1.33
CA ASP A 24 19.72 -5.68 0.32
C ASP A 24 19.11 -6.84 -0.46
N ILE A 25 18.58 -7.85 0.24
CA ILE A 25 17.82 -8.97 -0.34
C ILE A 25 16.66 -8.46 -1.19
N GLN A 26 15.91 -7.47 -0.70
CA GLN A 26 14.79 -6.88 -1.44
C GLN A 26 15.26 -6.17 -2.72
N GLN A 27 16.42 -5.52 -2.71
CA GLN A 27 17.03 -4.90 -3.89
C GLN A 27 17.46 -5.95 -4.91
N GLU A 28 18.12 -7.02 -4.48
CA GLU A 28 18.51 -8.13 -5.35
C GLU A 28 17.29 -8.81 -5.98
N MET A 29 16.26 -9.11 -5.17
CA MET A 29 14.99 -9.65 -5.67
C MET A 29 14.33 -8.72 -6.69
N ASN A 30 14.36 -7.40 -6.46
CA ASN A 30 13.82 -6.43 -7.42
C ASN A 30 14.62 -6.38 -8.72
N TYR A 31 15.95 -6.50 -8.66
CA TYR A 31 16.80 -6.60 -9.84
C TYR A 31 16.47 -7.86 -10.64
N LEU A 32 16.41 -9.04 -10.00
CA LEU A 32 16.04 -10.30 -10.65
C LEU A 32 14.64 -10.24 -11.26
N LYS A 33 13.68 -9.66 -10.54
CA LYS A 33 12.32 -9.46 -11.05
C LYS A 33 12.31 -8.65 -12.34
N LYS A 34 13.05 -7.53 -12.41
CA LYS A 34 13.19 -6.73 -13.63
C LYS A 34 13.78 -7.55 -14.77
N LYS A 35 14.85 -8.30 -14.51
CA LYS A 35 15.48 -9.20 -15.49
C LYS A 35 14.50 -10.25 -16.02
N PHE A 36 13.71 -10.86 -15.14
CA PHE A 36 12.67 -11.83 -15.52
C PHE A 36 11.56 -11.21 -16.35
N HIS A 37 11.11 -10.00 -16.01
CA HIS A 37 10.13 -9.28 -16.83
C HIS A 37 10.69 -9.01 -18.22
N GLN A 38 11.90 -8.48 -18.34
CA GLN A 38 12.52 -8.19 -19.63
C GLN A 38 12.67 -9.45 -20.49
N LEU A 39 13.21 -10.53 -19.92
CA LEU A 39 13.38 -11.81 -20.63
C LEU A 39 12.05 -12.36 -21.15
N LEU A 40 11.00 -12.32 -20.32
CA LEU A 40 9.67 -12.79 -20.69
C LEU A 40 8.99 -11.86 -21.70
N ASP A 41 9.25 -10.55 -21.64
CA ASP A 41 8.79 -9.58 -22.65
C ASP A 41 9.41 -9.85 -24.01
N GLU A 42 10.71 -10.11 -24.06
CA GLU A 42 11.44 -10.44 -25.30
C GLU A 42 11.04 -11.81 -25.87
N SER A 43 10.74 -12.79 -25.00
CA SER A 43 10.45 -14.17 -25.43
C SER A 43 8.98 -14.43 -25.76
N PHE A 44 8.05 -13.83 -25.01
CA PHE A 44 6.61 -14.11 -25.10
C PHE A 44 5.77 -12.85 -25.37
N GLY A 45 6.31 -11.65 -25.18
CA GLY A 45 5.57 -10.39 -25.31
C GLY A 45 5.03 -9.84 -23.98
N LYS A 46 4.81 -8.51 -23.94
CA LYS A 46 4.52 -7.76 -22.71
C LYS A 46 3.24 -8.19 -21.98
N GLU A 47 2.23 -8.61 -22.71
CA GLU A 47 0.89 -8.91 -22.17
C GLU A 47 0.53 -10.39 -22.28
N GLN A 48 1.52 -11.26 -22.52
CA GLN A 48 1.31 -12.69 -22.66
C GLN A 48 1.84 -13.46 -21.46
N LYS A 49 1.14 -14.54 -21.11
CA LYS A 49 1.62 -15.49 -20.11
C LYS A 49 2.87 -16.16 -20.67
N GLY A 50 4.01 -15.94 -20.02
CA GLY A 50 5.27 -16.58 -20.33
C GLY A 50 5.73 -17.49 -19.20
N GLU A 51 6.36 -18.60 -19.57
CA GLU A 51 6.82 -19.62 -18.65
C GLU A 51 8.20 -20.13 -19.06
N ILE A 52 9.11 -20.21 -18.09
CA ILE A 52 10.46 -20.73 -18.30
C ILE A 52 10.80 -21.67 -17.15
N GLN A 53 11.16 -22.91 -17.46
CA GLN A 53 11.68 -23.87 -16.49
C GLN A 53 13.19 -24.02 -16.64
N ARG A 54 13.91 -23.99 -15.51
CA ARG A 54 15.35 -24.24 -15.42
C ARG A 54 15.63 -25.10 -14.19
N GLY A 55 16.04 -26.35 -14.42
CA GLY A 55 16.20 -27.34 -13.37
C GLY A 55 14.91 -27.52 -12.56
N ASN A 56 15.03 -27.38 -11.24
CA ASN A 56 13.90 -27.55 -10.30
C ASN A 56 13.06 -26.28 -10.11
N TYR A 57 13.38 -25.19 -10.82
CA TYR A 57 12.70 -23.90 -10.65
C TYR A 57 11.92 -23.52 -11.90
N LYS A 58 10.75 -22.93 -11.67
CA LYS A 58 9.82 -22.49 -12.70
C LYS A 58 9.50 -21.01 -12.52
N LEU A 59 9.82 -20.22 -13.54
CA LEU A 59 9.45 -18.82 -13.65
C LEU A 59 8.17 -18.72 -14.48
N GLN A 60 7.12 -18.14 -13.93
CA GLN A 60 5.84 -17.97 -14.64
C GLN A 60 5.31 -16.55 -14.44
N ARG A 61 4.91 -15.89 -15.52
CA ARG A 61 4.22 -14.59 -15.46
C ARG A 61 2.75 -14.80 -15.13
N GLN A 62 2.30 -14.20 -14.03
CA GLN A 62 0.87 -14.08 -13.74
C GLN A 62 0.36 -12.73 -14.27
N ILE A 63 -0.67 -12.77 -15.12
CA ILE A 63 -1.34 -11.58 -15.63
C ILE A 63 -2.71 -11.50 -14.97
N ARG A 64 -3.04 -10.33 -14.42
CA ARG A 64 -4.37 -9.99 -13.91
C ARG A 64 -4.78 -8.68 -14.59
N SER A 65 -5.83 -8.72 -15.38
CA SER A 65 -6.45 -7.52 -15.95
C SER A 65 -7.52 -7.01 -14.98
N SER A 66 -7.44 -5.75 -14.60
CA SER A 66 -8.54 -5.04 -13.94
C SER A 66 -9.04 -4.00 -14.92
N VAL A 67 -10.32 -4.09 -15.29
CA VAL A 67 -10.97 -3.00 -16.01
C VAL A 67 -11.27 -1.92 -15.00
N LYS A 68 -10.78 -0.72 -15.26
CA LYS A 68 -11.17 0.49 -14.53
C LYS A 68 -11.85 1.40 -15.53
N TYR A 69 -13.02 1.88 -15.17
CA TYR A 69 -13.70 2.93 -15.89
C TYR A 69 -13.10 4.27 -15.44
N ASP A 70 -12.98 5.21 -16.37
CA ASP A 70 -12.70 6.59 -16.02
C ASP A 70 -13.98 7.19 -15.44
N ASP A 71 -13.96 7.54 -14.15
CA ASP A 71 -15.18 7.93 -13.44
C ASP A 71 -15.84 9.16 -14.10
N GLU A 72 -15.06 10.17 -14.51
CA GLU A 72 -15.60 11.40 -15.10
C GLU A 72 -16.25 11.16 -16.48
N ASN A 73 -15.54 10.51 -17.40
CA ASN A 73 -16.07 10.21 -18.74
C ASN A 73 -17.22 9.20 -18.68
N THR A 74 -17.16 8.24 -17.75
CA THR A 74 -18.20 7.22 -17.61
C THR A 74 -19.46 7.83 -17.00
N VAL A 75 -19.37 8.64 -15.95
CA VAL A 75 -20.52 9.38 -15.40
C VAL A 75 -21.13 10.30 -16.45
N LYS A 76 -20.32 11.03 -17.21
CA LYS A 76 -20.81 11.86 -18.32
C LYS A 76 -21.55 11.03 -19.37
N LYS A 77 -21.02 9.86 -19.74
CA LYS A 77 -21.67 8.96 -20.70
C LYS A 77 -22.98 8.38 -20.16
N LEU A 78 -23.01 8.04 -18.87
CA LEU A 78 -24.21 7.57 -18.19
C LEU A 78 -25.29 8.65 -18.16
N ASP A 79 -24.92 9.90 -17.88
CA ASP A 79 -25.82 11.07 -17.91
C ASP A 79 -26.38 11.32 -19.33
N GLU A 80 -25.53 11.32 -20.36
CA GLU A 80 -25.94 11.43 -21.77
C GLU A 80 -26.95 10.33 -22.18
N LEU A 81 -26.81 9.13 -21.62
CA LEU A 81 -27.67 7.99 -21.89
C LEU A 81 -28.89 7.90 -20.95
N ASN A 82 -29.07 8.89 -20.07
CA ASN A 82 -30.08 8.91 -19.00
C ASN A 82 -30.04 7.65 -18.09
N LEU A 83 -28.87 7.04 -17.94
CA LEU A 83 -28.61 5.86 -17.12
C LEU A 83 -28.21 6.26 -15.69
N ASN A 84 -29.04 7.11 -15.07
CA ASN A 84 -28.77 7.68 -13.76
C ASN A 84 -28.78 6.65 -12.61
N ASP A 85 -29.44 5.49 -12.81
CA ASP A 85 -29.44 4.38 -11.84
C ASP A 85 -28.03 3.78 -11.61
N PHE A 86 -27.13 3.97 -12.57
CA PHE A 86 -25.74 3.50 -12.50
C PHE A 86 -24.77 4.55 -11.93
N VAL A 87 -25.26 5.75 -11.61
CA VAL A 87 -24.48 6.82 -10.98
C VAL A 87 -24.75 6.80 -9.48
N VAL A 88 -23.70 6.54 -8.68
CA VAL A 88 -23.83 6.50 -7.22
C VAL A 88 -23.66 7.91 -6.66
N GLU A 89 -24.74 8.50 -6.13
CA GLU A 89 -24.67 9.73 -5.34
C GLU A 89 -24.13 9.44 -3.94
N ILE A 90 -22.87 9.81 -3.68
CA ILE A 90 -22.22 9.50 -2.42
C ILE A 90 -22.44 10.63 -1.40
N ARG A 91 -23.23 10.38 -0.35
CA ARG A 91 -23.34 11.25 0.83
C ARG A 91 -22.21 10.95 1.80
N GLN A 92 -21.09 11.65 1.66
CA GLN A 92 -19.93 11.55 2.55
C GLN A 92 -19.77 12.82 3.40
N PRO A 93 -19.32 12.68 4.66
CA PRO A 93 -18.97 13.84 5.47
C PRO A 93 -17.76 14.54 4.85
N ASP A 94 -17.87 15.85 4.67
CA ASP A 94 -16.73 16.69 4.29
C ASP A 94 -15.85 16.92 5.52
N THR A 95 -14.95 15.96 5.77
CA THR A 95 -14.10 15.96 6.97
C THR A 95 -13.16 17.17 7.00
N GLU A 96 -12.75 17.69 5.85
CA GLU A 96 -11.87 18.87 5.78
C GLU A 96 -12.61 20.13 6.24
N LYS A 97 -13.84 20.35 5.76
CA LYS A 97 -14.69 21.45 6.24
C LYS A 97 -15.08 21.27 7.69
N LEU A 98 -15.39 20.05 8.12
CA LEU A 98 -15.74 19.75 9.51
C LEU A 98 -14.57 20.07 10.46
N GLU A 99 -13.37 19.60 10.17
CA GLU A 99 -12.17 19.89 10.97
C GLU A 99 -11.84 21.39 10.99
N SER A 100 -12.05 22.08 9.87
CA SER A 100 -11.88 23.53 9.80
C SER A 100 -12.91 24.27 10.67
N ALA A 101 -14.17 23.85 10.64
CA ALA A 101 -15.23 24.39 11.47
C ALA A 101 -14.98 24.15 12.97
N ILE A 102 -14.48 22.96 13.34
CA ILE A 102 -14.06 22.64 14.72
C ILE A 102 -12.93 23.59 15.18
N LYS A 103 -11.89 23.76 14.35
CA LYS A 103 -10.75 24.64 14.68
C LYS A 103 -11.13 26.11 14.79
N LEU A 104 -12.10 26.55 13.99
CA LEU A 104 -12.64 27.92 14.01
C LEU A 104 -13.66 28.14 15.13
N GLY A 105 -14.01 27.10 15.91
CA GLY A 105 -15.00 27.18 16.98
C GLY A 105 -16.44 27.33 16.49
N LEU A 106 -16.71 27.04 15.21
CA LEU A 106 -18.06 27.08 14.62
C LEU A 106 -18.91 25.87 15.04
N VAL A 107 -18.25 24.77 15.41
CA VAL A 107 -18.87 23.55 15.95
C VAL A 107 -18.01 23.02 17.09
N GLU A 108 -18.62 22.38 18.10
CA GLU A 108 -17.85 21.83 19.21
C GLU A 108 -17.26 20.45 18.85
N ASP A 109 -15.98 20.26 19.15
CA ASP A 109 -15.29 18.97 18.96
C ASP A 109 -15.99 17.81 19.70
N LYS A 110 -16.61 18.13 20.84
CA LYS A 110 -17.31 17.17 21.71
C LYS A 110 -18.50 16.53 21.01
N ASP A 111 -19.20 17.27 20.15
CA ASP A 111 -20.38 16.75 19.42
C ASP A 111 -20.01 15.65 18.42
N PHE A 112 -18.75 15.61 17.96
CA PHE A 112 -18.27 14.66 16.96
C PHE A 112 -17.35 13.59 17.53
N THR A 113 -17.18 13.54 18.85
CA THR A 113 -16.25 12.60 19.50
C THR A 113 -16.64 11.14 19.23
N ASP A 114 -17.94 10.80 19.23
CA ASP A 114 -18.45 9.45 18.91
C ASP A 114 -18.25 9.06 17.43
N CYS A 115 -18.11 10.06 16.55
CA CYS A 115 -17.89 9.86 15.11
C CYS A 115 -16.41 9.63 14.75
N LYS A 116 -15.46 9.92 15.66
CA LYS A 116 -14.02 9.81 15.40
C LYS A 116 -13.51 8.40 15.62
N LYS A 117 -13.11 7.73 14.53
CA LYS A 117 -12.39 6.45 14.58
C LYS A 117 -10.88 6.68 14.51
N THR A 118 -10.22 6.71 15.66
CA THR A 118 -8.76 6.82 15.71
C THR A 118 -8.11 5.46 15.45
N LYS A 119 -7.50 5.29 14.27
CA LYS A 119 -6.67 4.12 13.96
C LYS A 119 -5.24 4.36 14.45
N ILE A 120 -4.90 3.80 15.60
CA ILE A 120 -3.52 3.78 16.10
C ILE A 120 -2.76 2.67 15.36
N THR A 121 -1.71 3.02 14.62
CA THR A 121 -0.82 2.05 13.99
C THR A 121 0.54 2.13 14.67
N GLN A 122 0.96 1.05 15.33
CA GLN A 122 2.25 0.97 15.99
C GLN A 122 3.30 0.42 15.01
N THR A 123 4.41 1.13 14.86
CA THR A 123 5.53 0.74 13.99
C THR A 123 6.83 0.77 14.78
N ILE A 124 7.67 -0.24 14.59
CA ILE A 124 9.00 -0.33 15.20
C ILE A 124 10.03 0.26 14.24
N VAL A 125 10.81 1.22 14.71
CA VAL A 125 11.90 1.85 13.96
C VAL A 125 13.16 1.81 14.82
N VAL A 126 14.23 1.21 14.29
CA VAL A 126 15.56 1.19 14.92
C VAL A 126 16.52 2.02 14.06
N LYS A 127 17.22 2.97 14.67
CA LYS A 127 18.20 3.86 14.04
C LYS A 127 19.46 3.91 14.88
N GLU A 128 20.62 4.10 14.25
CA GLU A 128 21.86 4.42 14.95
C GLU A 128 21.76 5.84 15.54
N THR A 129 22.08 5.98 16.83
CA THR A 129 22.03 7.25 17.56
C THR A 129 23.39 7.95 17.65
N PHE A 130 24.47 7.25 17.30
CA PHE A 130 25.84 7.78 17.27
C PHE A 130 26.51 7.47 15.93
N SER A 131 26.18 8.23 14.88
CA SER A 131 27.08 8.35 13.73
C SER A 131 28.11 9.43 14.03
N ARG A 132 29.39 9.04 14.12
CA ARG A 132 30.54 9.94 14.07
C ARG A 132 31.19 9.82 12.69
#